data_AF-A0A969L7Z6-F1
#
_entry.id   AF-A0A969L7Z6-F1
#
_cell.length_a   1.000
_cell.length_b   1.000
_cell.length_c   1.000
_cell.angle_alpha   90.00
_cell.angle_beta   90.00
_cell.angle_gamma   90.00
#
_symmetry.space_group_name_H-M   'P 1'
#
loop_
_entity.id
_entity.type
_entity.pdbx_description
1 polymer ?
#
loop_
_entity_poly.entity_id
_entity_poly.type
_entity_poly.pdbx_seq_one_letter_code
_entity_poly.pdbx_strand_id
1 'polypeptide(L)'
;MTELTNILEKISSEPRRQNPDLLSGLVDWIRPKRPQDAEQAAERIGQLNTLLGQNPFWNRNLRIYLLTILTKKDLIRLLTDLGILSSEGFFSEGRRKISYRFLPPQPNPNNLSVLVRLVFKKNTDGQWVSGVSDEVWEALFQTLRIPSVFTLRASHPVIKRWLDAINILSLRITTIGLEPQLVDRQPELEKRESPFMSQNLEVDDYILKFEQEGFDRSTQIRITNKFLC
;
A
#
# COMPACT_ATOMS: atom_id res chain seq x y z
N MET A 1 -21.96 10.81 -14.09
CA MET A 1 -21.61 12.10 -13.45
C MET A 1 -22.31 12.31 -12.11
N THR A 2 -23.64 12.19 -12.01
CA THR A 2 -24.39 12.45 -10.75
C THR A 2 -23.96 11.60 -9.55
N GLU A 3 -23.57 10.35 -9.77
CA GLU A 3 -23.08 9.46 -8.70
C GLU A 3 -21.73 9.92 -8.13
N LEU A 4 -20.79 10.28 -9.01
CA LEU A 4 -19.47 10.80 -8.62
C LEU A 4 -19.60 12.09 -7.81
N THR A 5 -20.40 13.04 -8.27
CA THR A 5 -20.58 14.32 -7.58
C THR A 5 -21.20 14.14 -6.19
N ASN A 6 -22.16 13.21 -6.04
CA ASN A 6 -22.75 12.87 -4.75
C ASN A 6 -21.71 12.27 -3.77
N ILE A 7 -20.82 11.40 -4.26
CA ILE A 7 -19.72 10.87 -3.43
C ILE A 7 -18.79 12.01 -2.97
N LEU A 8 -18.41 12.92 -3.87
CA LEU A 8 -17.55 14.06 -3.55
C LEU A 8 -18.20 15.06 -2.59
N GLU A 9 -19.51 15.29 -2.71
CA GLU A 9 -20.30 16.10 -1.77
C GLU A 9 -20.30 15.50 -0.38
N LYS A 10 -20.56 14.19 -0.25
CA LYS A 10 -20.52 13.47 1.04
C LYS A 10 -19.12 13.47 1.66
N ILE A 11 -18.07 13.33 0.86
CA ILE A 11 -16.69 13.48 1.34
C ILE A 11 -16.46 14.91 1.82
N SER A 12 -17.02 15.90 1.12
CA SER A 12 -16.85 17.32 1.44
C SER A 12 -17.63 17.79 2.66
N SER A 13 -18.73 17.14 3.04
CA SER A 13 -19.48 17.49 4.25
C SER A 13 -18.70 17.11 5.51
N GLU A 14 -17.93 16.02 5.48
CA GLU A 14 -17.17 15.52 6.63
C GLU A 14 -15.78 14.99 6.23
N PRO A 15 -14.88 15.84 5.71
CA PRO A 15 -13.61 15.40 5.09
C PRO A 15 -12.63 14.78 6.08
N ARG A 16 -12.84 14.95 7.39
CA ARG A 16 -12.03 14.34 8.44
C ARG A 16 -12.68 13.07 9.02
N ARG A 17 -13.92 12.76 8.63
CA ARG A 17 -14.58 11.53 9.08
C ARG A 17 -14.00 10.36 8.29
N GLN A 18 -13.56 9.36 9.04
CA GLN A 18 -13.04 8.13 8.48
C GLN A 18 -14.23 7.22 8.16
N ASN A 19 -14.88 7.49 7.03
CA ASN A 19 -15.89 6.60 6.48
C ASN A 19 -15.31 5.85 5.27
N PRO A 20 -14.78 4.62 5.44
CA PRO A 20 -14.24 3.80 4.36
C PRO A 20 -15.22 3.51 3.22
N ASP A 21 -16.53 3.56 3.47
CA ASP A 21 -17.55 3.27 2.47
C ASP A 21 -17.58 4.32 1.35
N LEU A 22 -17.21 5.58 1.66
CA LEU A 22 -17.12 6.63 0.64
C LEU A 22 -15.94 6.37 -0.31
N LEU A 23 -14.81 5.87 0.19
CA LEU A 23 -13.68 5.48 -0.64
C LEU A 23 -14.01 4.21 -1.45
N SER A 24 -14.70 3.25 -0.84
CA SER A 24 -15.21 2.07 -1.53
C SER A 24 -16.18 2.47 -2.66
N GLY A 25 -17.09 3.41 -2.41
CA GLY A 25 -18.00 3.96 -3.42
C GLY A 25 -17.27 4.69 -4.56
N LEU A 26 -16.21 5.45 -4.25
CA LEU A 26 -15.40 6.10 -5.28
C LEU A 26 -14.70 5.07 -6.18
N VAL A 27 -14.12 4.02 -5.58
CA VAL A 27 -13.47 2.94 -6.34
C VAL A 27 -14.49 2.07 -7.08
N ASP A 28 -15.67 1.84 -6.51
CA ASP A 28 -16.80 1.21 -7.21
C ASP A 28 -17.18 1.99 -8.46
N TRP A 29 -17.23 3.31 -8.36
CA TRP A 29 -17.49 4.19 -9.51
C TRP A 29 -16.38 4.13 -10.56
N ILE A 30 -15.11 4.00 -10.18
CA ILE A 30 -13.99 3.83 -11.13
C ILE A 30 -13.99 2.43 -11.76
N ARG A 31 -14.33 1.39 -10.98
CA ARG A 31 -14.19 -0.02 -11.35
C ARG A 31 -14.92 -0.34 -12.67
N PRO A 32 -14.24 -0.91 -13.68
CA PRO A 32 -14.88 -1.25 -14.92
C PRO A 32 -15.83 -2.44 -14.75
N LYS A 33 -16.82 -2.56 -15.64
CA LYS A 33 -17.76 -3.69 -15.62
C LYS A 33 -17.03 -5.01 -15.88
N ARG A 34 -16.03 -5.01 -16.76
CA ARG A 34 -15.18 -6.14 -17.09
C ARG A 34 -13.77 -5.89 -16.51
N PRO A 35 -13.18 -6.82 -15.75
CA PRO A 35 -11.88 -6.61 -15.11
C PRO A 35 -10.72 -6.32 -16.06
N GLN A 36 -10.78 -6.80 -17.30
CA GLN A 36 -9.78 -6.55 -18.34
C GLN A 36 -9.94 -5.20 -19.05
N ASP A 37 -11.01 -4.46 -18.79
CA ASP A 37 -11.32 -3.18 -19.45
C ASP A 37 -10.68 -2.02 -18.67
N ALA A 38 -9.35 -1.99 -18.70
CA ALA A 38 -8.57 -0.94 -18.04
C ALA A 38 -8.78 0.44 -18.69
N GLU A 39 -9.13 0.48 -19.98
CA GLU A 39 -9.44 1.72 -20.69
C GLU A 39 -10.66 2.42 -20.09
N GLN A 40 -11.75 1.69 -19.81
CA GLN A 40 -12.90 2.25 -19.09
C GLN A 40 -12.53 2.79 -17.70
N ALA A 41 -11.61 2.14 -16.99
CA ALA A 41 -11.14 2.63 -15.70
C ALA A 41 -10.32 3.92 -15.86
N ALA A 42 -9.44 3.97 -16.86
CA ALA A 42 -8.62 5.13 -17.19
C ALA A 42 -9.49 6.34 -17.57
N GLU A 43 -10.53 6.15 -18.38
CA GLU A 43 -11.50 7.20 -18.72
C GLU A 43 -12.20 7.77 -17.48
N ARG A 44 -12.61 6.91 -16.56
CA ARG A 44 -13.26 7.33 -15.31
C ARG A 44 -12.31 8.08 -14.39
N ILE A 45 -11.05 7.63 -14.29
CA ILE A 45 -10.00 8.38 -13.58
C ILE A 45 -9.78 9.75 -14.23
N GLY A 46 -9.75 9.81 -15.57
CA GLY A 46 -9.69 11.05 -16.33
C GLY A 46 -10.84 12.00 -16.00
N GLN A 47 -12.08 11.51 -15.99
CA GLN A 47 -13.27 12.29 -15.60
C GLN A 47 -13.16 12.83 -14.16
N LEU A 48 -12.75 11.99 -13.20
CA LEU A 48 -12.48 12.41 -11.83
C LEU A 48 -11.41 13.50 -11.80
N ASN A 49 -10.31 13.30 -12.51
CA ASN A 49 -9.19 14.23 -12.56
C ASN A 49 -9.61 15.60 -13.11
N THR A 50 -10.32 15.63 -14.25
CA THR A 50 -10.88 16.85 -14.83
C THR A 50 -11.81 17.58 -13.85
N LEU A 51 -12.70 16.84 -13.18
CA LEU A 51 -13.64 17.41 -12.21
C LEU A 51 -12.93 18.04 -11.01
N LEU A 52 -11.90 17.37 -10.47
CA LEU A 52 -11.09 17.89 -9.37
C LEU A 52 -10.23 19.07 -9.80
N GLY A 53 -9.77 19.11 -11.05
CA GLY A 53 -9.05 20.26 -11.62
C GLY A 53 -9.92 21.50 -11.75
N GLN A 54 -11.20 21.31 -12.08
CA GLN A 54 -12.18 22.40 -12.22
C GLN A 54 -12.80 22.84 -10.89
N ASN A 55 -12.73 22.01 -9.84
CA ASN A 55 -13.35 22.27 -8.55
C ASN A 55 -12.35 22.18 -7.38
N PRO A 56 -11.71 23.30 -6.98
CA PRO A 56 -10.75 23.33 -5.89
C PRO A 56 -11.33 22.91 -4.52
N PHE A 57 -12.64 23.10 -4.31
CA PHE A 57 -13.30 22.71 -3.06
C PHE A 57 -13.33 21.19 -2.91
N TRP A 58 -13.81 20.47 -3.94
CA TRP A 58 -13.82 19.00 -3.94
C TRP A 58 -12.40 18.43 -3.91
N ASN A 59 -11.48 19.02 -4.66
CA ASN A 59 -10.07 18.64 -4.64
C ASN A 59 -9.48 18.67 -3.22
N ARG A 60 -9.62 19.80 -2.53
CA ARG A 60 -9.10 19.99 -1.18
C ARG A 60 -9.71 18.99 -0.19
N ASN A 61 -11.02 18.80 -0.24
CA ASN A 61 -11.71 17.91 0.69
C ASN A 61 -11.38 16.45 0.46
N LEU A 62 -11.32 16.01 -0.81
CA LEU A 62 -10.89 14.65 -1.16
C LEU A 62 -9.45 14.40 -0.71
N ARG A 63 -8.54 15.37 -0.92
CA ARG A 63 -7.16 15.28 -0.42
C ARG A 63 -7.12 15.12 1.10
N ILE A 64 -7.84 15.96 1.85
CA ILE A 64 -7.88 15.88 3.32
C ILE A 64 -8.42 14.51 3.77
N TYR A 65 -9.47 14.03 3.13
CA TYR A 65 -10.08 12.74 3.41
C TYR A 65 -9.12 11.57 3.18
N LEU A 66 -8.47 11.52 2.02
CA LEU A 66 -7.48 10.49 1.69
C LEU A 66 -6.31 10.51 2.70
N LEU A 67 -5.75 11.68 2.98
CA LEU A 67 -4.65 11.80 3.96
C LEU A 67 -5.10 11.42 5.38
N THR A 68 -6.32 11.75 5.78
CA THR A 68 -6.87 11.39 7.11
C THR A 68 -7.09 9.88 7.26
N ILE A 69 -7.50 9.22 6.18
CA ILE A 69 -7.65 7.76 6.14
C ILE A 69 -6.29 7.06 6.18
N LEU A 70 -5.28 7.59 5.49
CA LEU A 70 -3.95 6.99 5.40
C LEU A 70 -3.09 7.23 6.64
N THR A 71 -3.21 8.38 7.30
CA THR A 71 -2.34 8.77 8.44
C THR A 71 -2.63 8.03 9.74
N LYS A 72 -3.85 7.52 9.95
CA LYS A 72 -4.23 6.85 11.21
C LYS A 72 -4.23 5.32 11.16
N LYS A 73 -3.99 4.72 10.00
CA LYS A 73 -4.04 3.25 9.86
C LYS A 73 -2.66 2.62 9.99
N ASP A 74 -2.59 1.45 10.64
CA ASP A 74 -1.34 0.74 10.89
C ASP A 74 -0.83 0.10 9.59
N LEU A 75 0.09 0.79 8.93
CA LEU A 75 0.79 0.32 7.73
C LEU A 75 1.58 -0.97 8.01
N ILE A 76 2.15 -1.09 9.21
CA ILE A 76 2.87 -2.29 9.68
C ILE A 76 1.96 -3.52 9.55
N ARG A 77 0.72 -3.43 10.04
CA ARG A 77 -0.25 -4.55 9.96
C ARG A 77 -0.69 -4.84 8.53
N LEU A 78 -0.81 -3.85 7.64
CA LEU A 78 -1.08 -4.12 6.22
C LEU A 78 0.00 -5.03 5.64
N LEU A 79 1.26 -4.64 5.81
CA LEU A 79 2.36 -5.32 5.16
C LEU A 79 2.61 -6.72 5.77
N THR A 80 2.28 -6.92 7.05
CA THR A 80 2.29 -8.26 7.67
C THR A 80 1.07 -9.11 7.32
N ASP A 81 -0.14 -8.53 7.21
CA ASP A 81 -1.40 -9.25 6.96
C ASP A 81 -1.64 -9.58 5.47
N LEU A 82 -0.90 -8.97 4.55
CA LEU A 82 -0.91 -9.31 3.12
C LEU A 82 -0.23 -10.67 2.82
N GLY A 83 0.16 -11.41 3.84
CA GLY A 83 0.62 -12.80 3.70
C GLY A 83 2.10 -12.94 3.34
N ILE A 84 2.87 -11.84 3.35
CA ILE A 84 4.32 -11.93 3.07
C ILE A 84 5.03 -12.73 4.17
N LEU A 85 4.54 -12.73 5.42
CA LEU A 85 5.19 -13.41 6.55
C LEU A 85 4.16 -13.82 7.63
N SER A 86 3.30 -14.81 7.34
CA SER A 86 2.66 -15.55 8.43
C SER A 86 3.72 -16.48 9.04
N SER A 87 4.25 -16.12 10.20
CA SER A 87 5.23 -16.88 10.98
C SER A 87 4.65 -18.16 11.60
N GLU A 88 3.68 -18.79 10.95
CA GLU A 88 3.17 -20.09 11.35
C GLU A 88 3.57 -21.08 10.26
N GLY A 89 4.44 -22.01 10.65
CA GLY A 89 5.09 -22.95 9.75
C GLY A 89 4.13 -23.64 8.77
N PHE A 90 4.71 -24.02 7.64
CA PHE A 90 4.17 -24.55 6.37
C PHE A 90 2.96 -25.54 6.41
N PHE A 91 2.48 -25.96 7.58
CA PHE A 91 1.32 -26.84 7.77
C PHE A 91 0.20 -26.28 8.67
N SER A 92 0.27 -25.04 9.19
CA SER A 92 -0.87 -24.42 9.91
C SER A 92 -1.96 -23.87 8.98
N GLU A 93 -1.64 -23.64 7.70
CA GLU A 93 -2.58 -23.24 6.63
C GLU A 93 -3.82 -24.14 6.58
N GLY A 94 -3.66 -25.44 6.84
CA GLY A 94 -4.76 -26.41 6.87
C GLY A 94 -5.68 -26.28 8.10
N ARG A 95 -5.13 -25.96 9.28
CA ARG A 95 -5.93 -25.77 10.52
C ARG A 95 -6.50 -24.36 10.64
N ARG A 96 -5.88 -23.37 10.01
CA ARG A 96 -6.31 -21.97 10.03
C ARG A 96 -7.61 -21.73 9.25
N LYS A 97 -7.81 -22.44 8.13
CA LYS A 97 -9.12 -22.46 7.43
C LYS A 97 -10.26 -23.02 8.30
N ILE A 98 -9.92 -23.85 9.30
CA ILE A 98 -10.88 -24.43 10.26
C ILE A 98 -11.06 -23.50 11.47
N SER A 99 -10.02 -22.85 11.99
CA SER A 99 -10.14 -21.92 13.14
C SER A 99 -10.83 -20.59 12.80
N TYR A 100 -10.62 -20.04 11.59
CA TYR A 100 -11.37 -18.85 11.10
C TYR A 100 -12.88 -19.11 10.92
N ARG A 101 -13.30 -20.38 10.90
CA ARG A 101 -14.71 -20.78 10.89
C ARG A 101 -15.33 -20.76 12.31
N PHE A 102 -14.51 -20.86 13.37
CA PHE A 102 -14.98 -21.03 14.75
C PHE A 102 -14.73 -19.82 15.68
N LEU A 103 -13.70 -19.00 15.47
CA LEU A 103 -13.51 -17.73 16.19
C LEU A 103 -12.83 -16.69 15.27
N PRO A 104 -13.60 -15.89 14.50
CA PRO A 104 -13.03 -14.79 13.73
C PRO A 104 -12.43 -13.74 14.70
N PRO A 105 -11.16 -13.33 14.52
CA PRO A 105 -10.60 -12.24 15.32
C PRO A 105 -11.38 -10.96 15.03
N GLN A 106 -11.69 -10.19 16.07
CA GLN A 106 -12.44 -8.94 15.90
C GLN A 106 -11.70 -8.00 14.93
N PRO A 107 -12.37 -7.51 13.87
CA PRO A 107 -11.72 -6.61 12.91
C PRO A 107 -11.33 -5.31 13.61
N ASN A 108 -10.03 -5.02 13.69
CA ASN A 108 -9.57 -3.69 14.13
C ASN A 108 -9.86 -2.67 13.00
N PRO A 109 -10.72 -1.67 13.22
CA PRO A 109 -11.10 -0.68 12.21
C PRO A 109 -9.93 0.19 11.70
N ASN A 110 -8.81 0.23 12.44
CA ASN A 110 -7.59 0.95 12.07
C ASN A 110 -6.63 0.14 11.17
N ASN A 111 -6.99 -1.07 10.76
CA ASN A 111 -6.14 -1.86 9.87
C ASN A 111 -6.27 -1.38 8.40
N LEU A 112 -5.14 -1.05 7.78
CA LEU A 112 -5.10 -0.63 6.37
C LEU A 112 -5.40 -1.80 5.43
N SER A 113 -5.15 -3.06 5.82
CA SER A 113 -5.57 -4.24 5.05
C SER A 113 -7.08 -4.40 4.99
N VAL A 114 -7.80 -4.02 6.05
CA VAL A 114 -9.26 -3.99 6.06
C VAL A 114 -9.77 -2.92 5.09
N LEU A 115 -9.09 -1.76 5.02
CA LEU A 115 -9.43 -0.73 4.05
C LEU A 115 -9.21 -1.22 2.62
N VAL A 116 -8.05 -1.81 2.30
CA VAL A 116 -7.76 -2.34 0.96
C VAL A 116 -8.79 -3.38 0.56
N ARG A 117 -9.12 -4.33 1.45
CA ARG A 117 -10.16 -5.35 1.18
C ARG A 117 -11.56 -4.76 1.00
N LEU A 118 -11.90 -3.68 1.69
CA LEU A 118 -13.19 -3.01 1.55
C LEU A 118 -13.29 -2.22 0.23
N VAL A 119 -12.18 -1.59 -0.17
CA VAL A 119 -12.11 -0.75 -1.37
C VAL A 119 -11.99 -1.63 -2.64
N PHE A 120 -11.07 -2.59 -2.62
CA PHE A 120 -10.82 -3.55 -3.69
C PHE A 120 -11.45 -4.91 -3.36
N LYS A 121 -12.79 -4.94 -3.33
CA LYS A 121 -13.58 -6.09 -2.88
C LYS A 121 -13.62 -7.27 -3.85
N LYS A 122 -13.16 -7.12 -5.10
CA LYS A 122 -13.14 -8.22 -6.08
C LYS A 122 -11.71 -8.74 -6.27
N ASN A 123 -11.54 -10.06 -6.26
CA ASN A 123 -10.24 -10.70 -6.54
C ASN A 123 -9.65 -10.34 -7.92
N THR A 124 -10.50 -9.87 -8.83
CA THR A 124 -10.11 -9.44 -10.18
C THR A 124 -9.73 -7.95 -10.26
N ASP A 125 -9.85 -7.19 -9.17
CA ASP A 125 -9.57 -5.75 -9.18
C ASP A 125 -8.13 -5.44 -9.58
N GLY A 126 -7.19 -6.34 -9.28
CA GLY A 126 -5.80 -6.20 -9.71
C GLY A 126 -5.64 -6.04 -11.22
N GLN A 127 -6.50 -6.68 -12.04
CA GLN A 127 -6.36 -6.68 -13.51
C GLN A 127 -6.55 -5.29 -14.11
N TRP A 128 -7.58 -4.56 -13.68
CA TRP A 128 -7.81 -3.21 -14.20
C TRP A 128 -6.87 -2.21 -13.54
N VAL A 129 -6.54 -2.38 -12.25
CA VAL A 129 -5.60 -1.49 -11.55
C VAL A 129 -4.23 -1.50 -12.21
N SER A 130 -3.69 -2.68 -12.53
CA SER A 130 -2.41 -2.82 -13.23
C SER A 130 -2.49 -2.51 -14.73
N GLY A 131 -3.69 -2.53 -15.31
CA GLY A 131 -3.89 -2.23 -16.73
C GLY A 131 -4.00 -0.73 -17.02
N VAL A 132 -4.34 0.11 -16.03
CA VAL A 132 -4.32 1.57 -16.16
C VAL A 132 -2.87 2.03 -16.13
N SER A 133 -2.47 2.87 -17.10
CA SER A 133 -1.10 3.33 -17.20
C SER A 133 -0.69 4.25 -16.04
N ASP A 134 0.60 4.29 -15.74
CA ASP A 134 1.13 5.08 -14.64
C ASP A 134 0.86 6.59 -14.84
N GLU A 135 0.87 7.07 -16.08
CA GLU A 135 0.60 8.49 -16.40
C GLU A 135 -0.80 8.94 -15.96
N VAL A 136 -1.79 8.05 -16.04
CA VAL A 136 -3.17 8.34 -15.60
C VAL A 136 -3.24 8.49 -14.09
N TRP A 137 -2.54 7.62 -13.35
CA TRP A 137 -2.44 7.69 -11.89
C TRP A 137 -1.65 8.91 -11.44
N GLU A 138 -0.52 9.18 -12.08
CA GLU A 138 0.33 10.34 -11.82
C GLU A 138 -0.45 11.64 -12.01
N ALA A 139 -1.20 11.78 -13.10
CA ALA A 139 -2.03 12.96 -13.36
C ALA A 139 -3.06 13.20 -12.24
N LEU A 140 -3.70 12.13 -11.74
CA LEU A 140 -4.63 12.23 -10.61
C LEU A 140 -3.92 12.67 -9.32
N PHE A 141 -2.77 12.08 -9.00
CA PHE A 141 -2.02 12.42 -7.80
C PHE A 141 -1.46 13.85 -7.83
N GLN A 142 -1.02 14.31 -9.01
CA GLN A 142 -0.60 15.69 -9.23
C GLN A 142 -1.76 16.67 -9.01
N THR A 143 -2.94 16.39 -9.57
CA THR A 143 -4.14 17.22 -9.37
C THR A 143 -4.54 17.28 -7.90
N LEU A 144 -4.56 16.14 -7.21
CA LEU A 144 -4.85 16.08 -5.77
C LEU A 144 -3.76 16.75 -4.92
N ARG A 145 -2.61 17.09 -5.52
CA ARG A 145 -1.42 17.61 -4.84
C ARG A 145 -1.04 16.72 -3.66
N ILE A 146 -1.21 15.40 -3.81
CA ILE A 146 -0.72 14.46 -2.81
C ILE A 146 0.80 14.59 -2.85
N PRO A 147 1.44 15.02 -1.75
CA PRO A 147 2.88 15.15 -1.75
C PRO A 147 3.45 13.76 -1.99
N SER A 148 4.27 13.64 -3.03
CA SER A 148 5.04 12.43 -3.27
C SER A 148 5.83 12.12 -2.00
N VAL A 149 5.94 10.83 -1.65
CA VAL A 149 6.79 10.39 -0.53
C VAL A 149 8.22 10.92 -0.66
N PHE A 150 8.69 11.14 -1.89
CA PHE A 150 10.00 11.71 -2.19
C PHE A 150 10.08 13.23 -1.94
N THR A 151 8.94 13.93 -1.95
CA THR A 151 8.85 15.38 -1.69
C THR A 151 8.58 15.72 -0.22
N LEU A 152 8.13 14.75 0.57
CA LEU A 152 7.95 14.94 2.01
C LEU A 152 9.30 15.04 2.71
N ARG A 153 9.37 15.88 3.75
CA ARG A 153 10.53 15.90 4.65
C ARG A 153 10.67 14.52 5.32
N ALA A 154 11.90 14.04 5.54
CA ALA A 154 12.12 12.78 6.25
C ALA A 154 11.47 12.76 7.64
N SER A 155 11.40 13.91 8.30
CA SER A 155 10.71 14.06 9.58
C SER A 155 9.18 13.95 9.51
N HIS A 156 8.58 13.87 8.31
CA HIS A 156 7.13 13.81 8.17
C HIS A 156 6.58 12.51 8.80
N PRO A 157 5.53 12.57 9.65
CA PRO A 157 5.05 11.40 10.39
C PRO A 157 4.65 10.20 9.52
N VAL A 158 4.14 10.44 8.31
CA VAL A 158 3.85 9.36 7.35
C VAL A 158 5.15 8.66 6.95
N ILE A 159 6.19 9.42 6.58
CA ILE A 159 7.46 8.85 6.13
C ILE A 159 8.10 8.00 7.23
N LYS A 160 8.12 8.50 8.48
CA LYS A 160 8.60 7.71 9.62
C LYS A 160 7.86 6.38 9.77
N ARG A 161 6.52 6.39 9.72
CA ARG A 161 5.70 5.16 9.80
C ARG A 161 5.99 4.18 8.66
N TRP A 162 6.31 4.67 7.47
CA TRP A 162 6.69 3.83 6.33
C TRP A 162 8.06 3.19 6.54
N LEU A 163 9.06 3.96 6.99
CA LEU A 163 10.40 3.45 7.31
C LEU A 163 10.35 2.42 8.46
N ASP A 164 9.59 2.72 9.52
CA ASP A 164 9.37 1.79 10.64
C ASP A 164 8.76 0.46 10.15
N ALA A 165 7.77 0.54 9.24
CA ALA A 165 7.13 -0.66 8.70
C ALA A 165 8.08 -1.48 7.81
N ILE A 166 8.90 -0.81 6.98
CA ILE A 166 9.93 -1.47 6.15
C ILE A 166 10.96 -2.18 7.05
N ASN A 167 11.42 -1.52 8.11
CA ASN A 167 12.38 -2.13 9.05
C ASN A 167 11.79 -3.39 9.71
N ILE A 168 10.56 -3.28 10.25
CA ILE A 168 9.89 -4.42 10.90
C ILE A 168 9.74 -5.60 9.93
N LEU A 169 9.41 -5.35 8.65
CA LEU A 169 9.34 -6.42 7.65
C LEU A 169 10.70 -7.05 7.40
N SER A 170 11.73 -6.23 7.26
CA SER A 170 13.12 -6.64 7.04
C SER A 170 13.62 -7.58 8.15
N LEU A 171 13.34 -7.24 9.41
CA LEU A 171 13.64 -8.08 10.57
C LEU A 171 12.86 -9.41 10.54
N ARG A 172 11.57 -9.38 10.17
CA ARG A 172 10.77 -10.61 10.08
C ARG A 172 11.22 -11.51 8.92
N ILE A 173 11.61 -10.95 7.77
CA ILE A 173 12.22 -11.69 6.66
C ILE A 173 13.49 -12.40 7.15
N THR A 174 14.33 -11.69 7.90
CA THR A 174 15.54 -12.27 8.50
C THR A 174 15.21 -13.42 9.43
N THR A 175 14.19 -13.27 10.29
CA THR A 175 13.78 -14.35 11.21
C THR A 175 13.31 -15.59 10.44
N ILE A 176 12.49 -15.43 9.41
CA ILE A 176 11.96 -16.54 8.62
C ILE A 176 13.05 -17.20 7.77
N GLY A 177 13.93 -16.40 7.16
CA GLY A 177 15.03 -16.89 6.34
C GLY A 177 16.08 -17.70 7.12
N LEU A 178 16.12 -17.52 8.44
CA LEU A 178 16.99 -18.27 9.36
C LEU A 178 16.23 -19.36 10.15
N GLU A 179 14.98 -19.67 9.79
CA GLU A 179 14.26 -20.77 10.42
C GLU A 179 14.97 -22.11 10.13
N PRO A 180 15.07 -23.03 11.12
CA PRO A 180 15.78 -24.29 10.96
C PRO A 180 15.35 -25.10 9.74
N GLN A 181 14.06 -25.10 9.39
CA GLN A 181 13.55 -25.84 8.24
C GLN A 181 14.08 -25.35 6.89
N LEU A 182 14.42 -24.07 6.79
CA LEU A 182 15.01 -23.45 5.60
C LEU A 182 16.52 -23.65 5.59
N VAL A 183 17.16 -23.45 6.74
CA VAL A 183 18.59 -23.68 6.94
C VAL A 183 18.97 -25.14 6.71
N ASP A 184 18.17 -26.10 7.19
CA ASP A 184 18.37 -27.53 6.96
C ASP A 184 18.36 -27.90 5.47
N ARG A 185 17.62 -27.14 4.65
CA ARG A 185 17.54 -27.30 3.20
C ARG A 185 18.59 -26.48 2.45
N GLN A 186 19.04 -25.38 3.01
CA GLN A 186 20.07 -24.50 2.47
C GLN A 186 21.02 -24.05 3.60
N PRO A 187 22.02 -24.87 3.96
CA PRO A 187 22.96 -24.58 5.04
C PRO A 187 23.82 -23.33 4.79
N GLU A 188 23.90 -22.89 3.53
CA GLU A 188 24.51 -21.63 3.10
C GLU A 188 23.91 -20.41 3.82
N LEU A 189 22.63 -20.49 4.26
CA LEU A 189 21.90 -19.42 4.94
C LEU A 189 22.36 -19.18 6.39
N GLU A 190 23.07 -20.13 7.00
CA GLU A 190 23.65 -20.03 8.34
C GLU A 190 25.05 -19.38 8.35
N LYS A 191 25.65 -19.15 7.17
CA LYS A 191 26.96 -18.52 7.06
C LYS A 191 26.89 -17.07 7.56
N ARG A 192 28.06 -16.52 7.94
CA ARG A 192 28.23 -15.15 8.48
C ARG A 192 27.57 -14.04 7.64
N GLU A 193 27.31 -14.30 6.36
CA GLU A 193 26.67 -13.37 5.41
C GLU A 193 25.40 -14.00 4.82
N SER A 194 24.45 -14.35 5.68
CA SER A 194 23.12 -14.77 5.23
C SER A 194 22.50 -13.66 4.36
N PRO A 195 21.95 -13.97 3.16
CA PRO A 195 21.37 -12.95 2.29
C PRO A 195 20.24 -12.16 2.95
N PHE A 196 19.51 -12.79 3.89
CA PHE A 196 18.45 -12.11 4.65
C PHE A 196 19.03 -11.11 5.67
N MET A 197 20.13 -11.46 6.32
CA MET A 197 20.81 -10.60 7.28
C MET A 197 21.50 -9.44 6.57
N SER A 198 22.14 -9.68 5.42
CA SER A 198 22.67 -8.64 4.54
C SER A 198 21.58 -7.70 4.04
N GLN A 199 20.41 -8.22 3.65
CA GLN A 199 19.26 -7.40 3.26
C GLN A 199 18.76 -6.51 4.41
N ASN A 200 18.76 -7.02 5.65
CA ASN A 200 18.38 -6.22 6.81
C ASN A 200 19.37 -5.10 7.10
N LEU A 201 20.67 -5.37 7.04
CA LEU A 201 21.72 -4.36 7.19
C LEU A 201 21.62 -3.25 6.12
N GLU A 202 21.36 -3.60 4.86
CA GLU A 202 21.16 -2.63 3.78
C GLU A 202 19.90 -1.78 3.99
N VAL A 203 18.83 -2.35 4.54
CA VAL A 203 17.62 -1.59 4.89
C VAL A 203 17.89 -0.63 6.05
N ASP A 204 18.60 -1.06 7.08
CA ASP A 204 18.97 -0.19 8.20
C ASP A 204 19.87 0.96 7.75
N ASP A 205 20.89 0.67 6.92
CA ASP A 205 21.74 1.70 6.33
C ASP A 205 20.95 2.66 5.43
N TYR A 206 20.02 2.16 4.62
CA TYR A 206 19.12 2.99 3.82
C TYR A 206 18.28 3.92 4.70
N ILE A 207 17.69 3.42 5.79
CA ILE A 207 16.86 4.22 6.71
C ILE A 207 17.71 5.31 7.38
N LEU A 208 18.92 4.97 7.84
CA LEU A 208 19.85 5.94 8.44
C LEU A 208 20.21 7.06 7.45
N LYS A 209 20.51 6.71 6.21
CA LYS A 209 20.79 7.68 5.15
C LYS A 209 19.56 8.49 4.75
N PHE A 210 18.38 7.87 4.77
CA PHE A 210 17.12 8.54 4.43
C PHE A 210 16.83 9.75 5.33
N GLU A 211 17.20 9.66 6.62
CA GLU A 211 17.03 10.72 7.61
C GLU A 211 18.06 11.87 7.46
N GLN A 212 19.13 11.68 6.69
CA GLN A 212 20.17 12.69 6.47
C GLN A 212 19.70 13.77 5.46
N GLU A 213 20.12 15.01 5.70
CA GLU A 213 19.91 16.11 4.75
C GLU A 213 20.72 15.88 3.47
N GLY A 214 20.08 16.00 2.30
CA GLY A 214 20.75 15.84 1.00
C GLY A 214 20.82 14.41 0.46
N PHE A 215 20.26 13.41 1.16
CA PHE A 215 20.10 12.07 0.59
C PHE A 215 19.15 12.09 -0.61
N ASP A 216 19.64 11.59 -1.75
CA ASP A 216 18.81 11.46 -2.96
C ASP A 216 17.78 10.35 -2.75
N ARG A 217 16.56 10.78 -2.43
CA ARG A 217 15.40 9.89 -2.26
C ARG A 217 14.80 9.47 -3.61
N SER A 218 15.17 10.16 -4.69
CA SER A 218 14.77 9.84 -6.06
C SER A 218 15.82 8.93 -6.70
N THR A 219 16.09 7.77 -6.10
CA THR A 219 16.84 6.75 -6.83
C THR A 219 16.04 6.46 -8.09
N GLN A 220 16.52 6.96 -9.24
CA GLN A 220 16.00 6.57 -10.54
C GLN A 220 15.90 5.06 -10.52
N ILE A 221 14.70 4.51 -10.66
CA ILE A 221 14.47 3.07 -10.77
C ILE A 221 15.07 2.62 -12.11
N ARG A 222 16.39 2.50 -12.14
CA ARG A 222 17.12 1.67 -13.09
C ARG A 222 17.21 0.31 -12.44
N ILE A 223 16.15 -0.49 -12.61
CA ILE A 223 16.28 -1.95 -12.53
C ILE A 223 17.20 -2.33 -13.68
N THR A 224 18.50 -2.23 -13.45
CA THR A 224 19.51 -2.70 -14.40
C THR A 224 19.84 -4.11 -13.96
N ASN A 225 19.48 -5.06 -14.82
CA ASN A 225 19.91 -6.46 -14.83
C ASN A 225 21.25 -6.68 -14.12
N LYS A 226 21.22 -7.11 -12.85
CA LYS A 226 22.44 -7.51 -12.13
C LYS A 226 22.29 -8.81 -11.33
N PHE A 227 21.36 -9.68 -11.75
CA PHE A 227 21.23 -11.05 -11.25
C PHE A 227 21.18 -12.08 -12.39
N LEU A 228 22.01 -11.89 -13.41
CA LEU A 228 22.38 -12.93 -14.38
C LEU A 228 23.88 -12.83 -14.65
N CYS A 229 24.67 -13.43 -13.75
CA CYS A 229 25.96 -14.05 -14.02
C CYS A 229 26.01 -15.33 -13.19
#